data_AF-A0A4R0YKE7-F1
#
_entry.id   AF-A0A4R0YKE7-F1
#
_cell.length_a   1.000
_cell.length_b   1.000
_cell.length_c   1.000
_cell.angle_alpha   90.00
_cell.angle_beta   90.00
_cell.angle_gamma   90.00
#
_symmetry.space_group_name_H-M   'P 1'
#
loop_
_entity.id
_entity.type
_entity.pdbx_description
1 polymer ?
#
loop_
_entity_poly.entity_id
_entity_poly.type
_entity_poly.pdbx_seq_one_letter_code
_entity_poly.pdbx_strand_id
1 'polypeptide(L)'
;MKNDSADHLELKVELEHDLRDGDDLNLLVINKGGHHHAFDKVANTDHAHTITWTLAGNAAGGEFCALDDEETPGFLWLMKTPSEKIFHKLQRIGKDTLTIHNHHHDKSSEGTWHYQLFARFGDKVYGVPLTYACGKASSPNPTIKNT
;
A
#
# COMPACT_ATOMS: atom_id res chain seq x y z
N MET A 1 -3.12 -27.49 -12.11
CA MET A 1 -1.76 -26.89 -12.07
C MET A 1 -1.85 -25.69 -11.15
N LYS A 2 -1.22 -25.71 -9.99
CA LYS A 2 -1.09 -24.51 -9.14
C LYS A 2 -0.09 -23.59 -9.82
N ASN A 3 -0.41 -22.32 -10.01
CA ASN A 3 0.49 -21.37 -10.64
C ASN A 3 1.77 -21.28 -9.81
N ASP A 4 2.89 -21.59 -10.45
CA ASP A 4 4.25 -21.60 -9.88
C ASP A 4 4.87 -20.19 -9.84
N SER A 5 4.11 -19.16 -10.20
CA SER A 5 4.61 -17.82 -10.44
C SER A 5 4.35 -16.92 -9.24
N ALA A 6 5.40 -16.30 -8.73
CA ALA A 6 5.24 -15.08 -7.94
C ALA A 6 4.44 -14.06 -8.75
N ASP A 7 3.38 -13.54 -8.14
CA ASP A 7 2.59 -12.47 -8.71
C ASP A 7 3.26 -11.11 -8.52
N HIS A 8 3.13 -10.26 -9.53
CA HIS A 8 3.40 -8.84 -9.43
C HIS A 8 2.05 -8.10 -9.41
N LEU A 9 1.74 -7.51 -8.27
CA LEU A 9 0.57 -6.65 -8.11
C LEU A 9 0.96 -5.18 -8.33
N GLU A 10 0.39 -4.56 -9.36
CA GLU A 10 0.50 -3.11 -9.59
C GLU A 10 -0.77 -2.40 -9.12
N LEU A 11 -0.60 -1.43 -8.22
CA LEU A 11 -1.67 -0.64 -7.63
C LEU A 11 -1.48 0.83 -7.98
N LYS A 12 -2.47 1.40 -8.68
CA LYS A 12 -2.50 2.84 -8.96
C LYS A 12 -2.99 3.60 -7.74
N VAL A 13 -2.37 4.72 -7.44
CA VAL A 13 -2.77 5.61 -6.35
C VAL A 13 -3.13 6.96 -6.96
N GLU A 14 -4.38 7.37 -6.78
CA GLU A 14 -4.97 8.60 -7.34
C GLU A 14 -5.46 9.50 -6.19
N LEU A 15 -5.75 10.77 -6.47
CA LEU A 15 -6.49 11.62 -5.54
C LEU A 15 -7.99 11.40 -5.73
N GLU A 16 -8.76 11.43 -4.63
CA GLU A 16 -10.22 11.32 -4.68
C GLU A 16 -10.85 12.43 -5.54
N HIS A 17 -10.28 13.63 -5.46
CA HIS A 17 -10.67 14.79 -6.25
C HIS A 17 -9.46 15.42 -6.93
N ASP A 18 -9.68 16.13 -8.04
CA ASP A 18 -8.60 16.90 -8.67
C ASP A 18 -8.04 17.95 -7.70
N LEU A 19 -6.71 18.10 -7.69
CA LEU A 19 -6.03 19.04 -6.82
C LEU A 19 -6.51 20.47 -7.10
N ARG A 20 -7.05 21.14 -6.07
CA ARG A 20 -7.49 22.54 -6.11
C ARG A 20 -6.82 23.32 -4.99
N ASP A 21 -6.58 24.62 -5.22
CA ASP A 21 -6.06 25.51 -4.19
C ASP A 21 -6.98 25.50 -2.96
N GLY A 22 -6.41 25.25 -1.79
CA GLY A 22 -7.16 25.18 -0.52
C GLY A 22 -7.88 23.86 -0.25
N ASP A 23 -7.69 22.81 -1.06
CA ASP A 23 -8.29 21.50 -0.81
C ASP A 23 -7.52 20.71 0.26
N ASP A 24 -7.86 20.94 1.53
CA ASP A 24 -7.26 20.27 2.69
C ASP A 24 -7.95 18.93 3.01
N LEU A 25 -9.04 18.59 2.30
CA LEU A 25 -9.87 17.42 2.57
C LEU A 25 -9.71 16.30 1.53
N ASN A 26 -8.77 16.46 0.59
CA ASN A 26 -8.48 15.44 -0.40
C ASN A 26 -7.81 14.22 0.23
N LEU A 27 -7.91 13.08 -0.45
CA LEU A 27 -7.48 11.79 0.05
C LEU A 27 -6.84 10.96 -1.05
N LEU A 28 -5.91 10.08 -0.67
CA LEU A 28 -5.38 9.08 -1.60
C LEU A 28 -6.36 7.90 -1.74
N VAL A 29 -6.61 7.50 -2.97
CA VAL A 29 -7.45 6.36 -3.34
C VAL A 29 -6.60 5.33 -4.07
N ILE A 30 -6.51 4.13 -3.52
CA ILE A 30 -5.79 3.01 -4.13
C ILE A 30 -6.73 2.24 -5.05
N ASN A 31 -6.35 2.09 -6.32
CA ASN A 31 -7.00 1.28 -7.33
C ASN A 31 -8.52 1.49 -7.39
N LYS A 32 -8.98 2.76 -7.33
CA LYS A 32 -10.39 3.15 -7.31
C LYS A 32 -11.22 2.49 -6.19
N GLY A 33 -10.61 2.27 -5.02
CA GLY A 33 -11.20 1.58 -3.88
C GLY A 33 -11.01 0.06 -3.89
N GLY A 34 -10.36 -0.49 -4.93
CA GLY A 34 -9.95 -1.90 -5.02
C GLY A 34 -8.67 -2.20 -4.24
N HIS A 35 -8.62 -1.78 -2.98
CA HIS A 35 -7.39 -1.72 -2.16
C HIS A 35 -7.16 -2.93 -1.25
N HIS A 36 -7.97 -3.97 -1.43
CA HIS A 36 -7.79 -5.27 -0.78
C HIS A 36 -7.24 -6.27 -1.77
N HIS A 37 -6.16 -6.94 -1.39
CA HIS A 37 -5.60 -8.01 -2.20
C HIS A 37 -5.30 -9.24 -1.37
N ALA A 38 -5.54 -10.42 -1.96
CA ALA A 38 -5.19 -11.70 -1.38
C ALA A 38 -4.13 -12.38 -2.24
N PHE A 39 -3.09 -12.91 -1.59
CA PHE A 39 -2.04 -13.70 -2.20
C PHE A 39 -2.16 -15.16 -1.78
N ASP A 40 -2.03 -16.04 -2.77
CA ASP A 40 -1.83 -17.47 -2.54
C ASP A 40 -0.36 -17.75 -2.19
N LYS A 41 -0.10 -18.93 -1.62
CA LYS A 41 1.28 -19.33 -1.32
C LYS A 41 2.10 -19.54 -2.59
N VAL A 42 3.32 -19.00 -2.59
CA VAL A 42 4.33 -19.30 -3.60
C VAL A 42 4.94 -20.67 -3.30
N ALA A 43 4.92 -21.57 -4.29
CA ALA A 43 5.46 -22.92 -4.14
C ALA A 43 7.00 -22.94 -4.08
N ASN A 44 7.66 -22.01 -4.76
CA ASN A 44 9.11 -21.86 -4.75
C ASN A 44 9.55 -20.87 -3.66
N THR A 45 10.37 -21.34 -2.71
CA THR A 45 10.87 -20.52 -1.60
C THR A 45 11.81 -19.40 -2.01
N ASP A 46 12.38 -19.46 -3.22
CA ASP A 46 13.26 -18.41 -3.77
C ASP A 46 12.47 -17.27 -4.42
N HIS A 47 11.15 -17.42 -4.54
CA HIS A 47 10.27 -16.43 -5.14
C HIS A 47 9.43 -15.72 -4.06
N ALA A 48 9.14 -14.44 -4.31
CA ALA A 48 8.26 -13.62 -3.48
C ALA A 48 7.35 -12.81 -4.40
N HIS A 49 6.12 -12.57 -3.96
CA HIS A 49 5.25 -11.63 -4.65
C HIS A 49 5.84 -10.23 -4.55
N THR A 50 5.59 -9.40 -5.55
CA THR A 50 5.97 -7.98 -5.53
C THR A 50 4.71 -7.15 -5.56
N ILE A 51 4.62 -6.17 -4.67
CA ILE A 51 3.55 -5.19 -4.64
C ILE A 51 4.16 -3.84 -4.98
N THR A 52 3.59 -3.17 -5.95
CA THR A 52 4.05 -1.87 -6.43
C THR A 52 2.89 -0.88 -6.36
N TRP A 53 3.08 0.23 -5.65
CA TRP A 53 2.17 1.37 -5.66
C TRP A 53 2.75 2.49 -6.51
N THR A 54 1.97 3.05 -7.43
CA THR A 54 2.41 4.15 -8.30
C THR A 54 1.39 5.27 -8.28
N LEU A 55 1.85 6.50 -8.02
CA LEU A 55 1.02 7.70 -8.17
C LEU A 55 0.64 7.87 -9.65
N ALA A 56 -0.65 7.95 -9.93
CA ALA A 56 -1.19 7.95 -11.29
C ALA A 56 -2.32 8.97 -11.45
N GLY A 57 -2.74 9.22 -12.70
CA GLY A 57 -3.85 10.12 -12.99
C GLY A 57 -3.62 11.54 -12.43
N ASN A 58 -4.60 12.05 -11.68
CA ASN A 58 -4.52 13.35 -11.01
C ASN A 58 -3.50 13.40 -9.87
N ALA A 59 -2.95 12.24 -9.44
CA ALA A 59 -1.88 12.16 -8.45
C ALA A 59 -0.47 12.09 -9.05
N ALA A 60 -0.32 11.93 -10.38
CA ALA A 60 0.99 11.69 -11.03
C ALA A 60 2.03 12.81 -10.83
N GLY A 61 1.58 14.03 -10.48
CA GLY A 61 2.46 15.15 -10.17
C GLY A 61 3.15 15.06 -8.81
N GLY A 62 2.60 14.28 -7.88
CA GLY A 62 3.07 14.20 -6.50
C GLY A 62 4.35 13.38 -6.30
N GLU A 63 4.66 13.16 -5.02
CA GLU A 63 5.71 12.25 -4.57
C GLU A 63 5.25 11.48 -3.33
N PHE A 64 5.60 10.21 -3.20
CA PHE A 64 5.48 9.51 -1.93
C PHE A 64 6.42 10.15 -0.91
N CYS A 65 5.94 10.33 0.32
CA CYS A 65 6.75 10.83 1.43
C CYS A 65 7.97 9.91 1.66
N ALA A 66 8.97 10.43 2.38
CA ALA A 66 10.14 9.63 2.73
C ALA A 66 9.72 8.44 3.60
N LEU A 67 10.41 7.30 3.51
CA LEU A 67 10.06 6.10 4.28
C LEU A 67 10.40 6.22 5.77
N ASP A 68 11.33 7.13 6.10
CA ASP A 68 11.82 7.46 7.43
C ASP A 68 11.24 8.76 7.99
N ASP A 69 10.24 9.35 7.33
CA ASP A 69 9.49 10.51 7.85
C ASP A 69 8.77 10.11 9.15
N GLU A 70 8.97 10.89 10.21
CA GLU A 70 8.48 10.56 11.56
C GLU A 70 6.95 10.67 11.69
N GLU A 71 6.33 11.58 10.93
CA GLU A 71 4.91 11.90 11.06
C GLU A 71 4.08 11.27 9.95
N THR A 72 4.60 11.30 8.71
CA THR A 72 3.89 10.89 7.50
C THR A 72 4.76 10.04 6.59
N PRO A 73 5.25 8.86 7.03
CA PRO A 73 6.09 8.01 6.20
C PRO A 73 5.34 7.57 4.96
N GLY A 74 6.03 7.49 3.80
CA GLY A 74 5.40 7.14 2.53
C GLY A 74 4.61 5.81 2.57
N PHE A 75 4.98 4.91 3.49
CA PHE A 75 4.27 3.68 3.80
C PHE A 75 4.31 3.41 5.31
N LEU A 76 3.18 3.00 5.88
CA LEU A 76 3.07 2.61 7.30
C LEU A 76 2.22 1.35 7.46
N TRP A 77 2.70 0.38 8.23
CA TRP A 77 1.86 -0.73 8.71
C TRP A 77 0.96 -0.27 9.86
N LEU A 78 -0.32 -0.60 9.77
CA LEU A 78 -1.31 -0.29 10.79
C LEU A 78 -1.51 -1.49 11.73
N MET A 79 -1.71 -1.19 13.02
CA MET A 79 -1.95 -2.12 14.13
C MET A 79 -0.80 -3.09 14.44
N LYS A 80 -0.35 -3.86 13.46
CA LYS A 80 0.69 -4.88 13.62
C LYS A 80 1.68 -4.83 12.48
N THR A 81 2.92 -4.48 12.80
CA THR A 81 4.04 -4.61 11.89
C THR A 81 4.34 -6.09 11.63
N PRO A 82 4.34 -6.55 10.37
CA PRO A 82 4.78 -7.90 10.04
C PRO A 82 6.27 -8.10 10.31
N SER A 83 6.69 -9.36 10.40
CA SER A 83 8.12 -9.70 10.37
C SER A 83 8.70 -9.43 8.99
N GLU A 84 9.99 -9.05 8.93
CA GLU A 84 10.80 -9.01 7.71
C GLU A 84 10.86 -10.35 6.96
N LYS A 85 10.47 -11.46 7.59
CA LYS A 85 10.31 -12.74 6.90
C LYS A 85 9.07 -12.82 6.01
N ILE A 86 8.07 -11.96 6.24
CA ILE A 86 6.81 -11.93 5.49
C ILE A 86 6.86 -10.78 4.48
N PHE A 87 7.19 -9.57 4.94
CA PHE A 87 7.31 -8.41 4.06
C PHE A 87 8.69 -7.81 4.21
N HIS A 88 9.40 -7.61 3.10
CA HIS A 88 10.76 -7.06 3.13
C HIS A 88 11.07 -6.22 1.90
N LYS A 89 12.22 -5.56 1.94
CA LYS A 89 12.72 -4.70 0.84
C LYS A 89 11.70 -3.63 0.44
N LEU A 90 11.00 -3.05 1.41
CA LEU A 90 10.21 -1.85 1.19
C LEU A 90 11.16 -0.73 0.71
N GLN A 91 10.89 -0.19 -0.46
CA GLN A 91 11.73 0.83 -1.05
C GLN A 91 10.91 1.80 -1.90
N ARG A 92 11.41 3.03 -2.00
CA ARG A 92 10.90 4.05 -2.90
C ARG A 92 11.74 4.07 -4.18
N ILE A 93 11.08 3.96 -5.33
CA ILE A 93 11.70 4.04 -6.66
C ILE A 93 11.32 5.38 -7.26
N GLY A 94 12.30 6.27 -7.44
CA GLY A 94 12.02 7.65 -7.86
C GLY A 94 11.19 8.40 -6.82
N LYS A 95 10.26 9.24 -7.29
CA LYS A 95 9.38 10.03 -6.43
C LYS A 95 7.99 9.42 -6.27
N ASP A 96 7.52 8.67 -7.27
CA ASP A 96 6.10 8.33 -7.47
C ASP A 96 5.80 6.84 -7.28
N THR A 97 6.79 6.03 -6.95
CA THR A 97 6.64 4.57 -6.87
C THR A 97 7.18 4.01 -5.56
N LEU A 98 6.41 3.13 -4.93
CA LEU A 98 6.82 2.30 -3.79
C LEU A 98 6.74 0.84 -4.18
N THR A 99 7.66 0.02 -3.71
CA THR A 99 7.58 -1.43 -3.87
C THR A 99 7.96 -2.17 -2.61
N ILE A 100 7.35 -3.34 -2.38
CA ILE A 100 7.66 -4.25 -1.29
C ILE A 100 7.54 -5.69 -1.77
N HIS A 101 8.35 -6.57 -1.20
CA HIS A 101 8.24 -8.01 -1.44
C HIS A 101 7.37 -8.65 -0.35
N ASN A 102 6.49 -9.57 -0.76
CA ASN A 102 5.68 -10.40 0.13
C ASN A 102 6.08 -11.87 -0.04
N HIS A 103 6.77 -12.42 0.95
CA HIS A 103 7.22 -13.79 1.03
C HIS A 103 6.16 -14.65 1.71
N HIS A 104 5.16 -15.05 0.94
CA HIS A 104 4.10 -15.94 1.41
C HIS A 104 4.34 -17.38 0.95
N HIS A 105 5.06 -18.18 1.75
CA HIS A 105 5.40 -19.57 1.37
C HIS A 105 4.70 -20.66 2.19
N ASP A 106 4.18 -20.31 3.37
CA ASP A 106 3.71 -21.26 4.37
C ASP A 106 2.68 -20.63 5.31
N LYS A 107 2.20 -21.42 6.27
CA LYS A 107 1.20 -20.98 7.25
C LYS A 107 1.70 -19.89 8.21
N SER A 108 3.01 -19.77 8.43
CA SER A 108 3.57 -18.77 9.35
C SER A 108 3.44 -17.35 8.80
N SER A 109 3.32 -17.24 7.48
CA SER A 109 3.11 -16.01 6.74
C SER A 109 1.64 -15.74 6.39
N GLU A 110 0.67 -16.51 6.90
CA GLU A 110 -0.76 -16.24 6.75
C GLU A 110 -1.22 -15.11 7.67
N GLY A 111 -2.17 -14.29 7.21
CA GLY A 111 -2.67 -13.17 7.99
C GLY A 111 -3.35 -12.09 7.17
N THR A 112 -3.66 -10.98 7.84
CA THR A 112 -4.19 -9.76 7.22
C THR A 112 -3.44 -8.56 7.78
N TRP A 113 -2.83 -7.79 6.90
CA TRP A 113 -2.07 -6.60 7.24
C TRP A 113 -2.76 -5.40 6.66
N HIS A 114 -2.95 -4.40 7.51
CA HIS A 114 -3.53 -3.12 7.14
C HIS A 114 -2.38 -2.14 7.00
N TYR A 115 -2.45 -1.25 6.02
CA TYR A 115 -1.40 -0.28 5.78
C TYR A 115 -1.98 1.10 5.47
N GLN A 116 -1.10 2.08 5.37
CA GLN A 116 -1.43 3.42 4.92
C GLN A 116 -0.31 3.93 4.02
N LEU A 117 -0.67 4.77 3.04
CA LEU A 117 0.26 5.47 2.18
C LEU A 117 0.11 6.97 2.41
N PHE A 118 1.22 7.69 2.27
CA PHE A 118 1.26 9.15 2.33
C PHE A 118 2.03 9.70 1.14
N ALA A 119 1.47 10.72 0.49
CA ALA A 119 2.10 11.39 -0.63
C ALA A 119 1.96 12.91 -0.50
N ARG A 120 2.99 13.61 -0.95
CA ARG A 120 3.13 15.06 -0.93
C ARG A 120 2.84 15.66 -2.30
N PHE A 121 2.16 16.80 -2.30
CA PHE A 121 1.81 17.61 -3.46
C PHE A 121 2.10 19.08 -3.13
N GLY A 122 3.28 19.56 -3.51
CA GLY A 122 3.78 20.86 -3.02
C GLY A 122 4.01 20.79 -1.50
N ASP A 123 3.35 21.67 -0.75
CA ASP A 123 3.48 21.73 0.71
C ASP A 123 2.42 20.90 1.46
N LYS A 124 1.54 20.21 0.73
CA LYS A 124 0.44 19.41 1.31
C LYS A 124 0.75 17.93 1.28
N VAL A 125 0.37 17.22 2.34
CA VAL A 125 0.47 15.76 2.43
C VAL A 125 -0.94 15.18 2.51
N TYR A 126 -1.22 14.20 1.66
CA TYR A 126 -2.46 13.43 1.67
C TYR A 126 -2.16 11.99 2.00
N GLY A 127 -3.03 11.39 2.82
CA GLY A 127 -2.96 9.98 3.18
C GLY A 127 -4.16 9.21 2.62
N VAL A 128 -4.02 7.89 2.58
CA VAL A 128 -5.21 7.02 2.47
C VAL A 128 -6.02 7.17 3.75
N PRO A 129 -7.36 7.31 3.69
CA PRO A 129 -8.18 7.54 4.87
C PRO A 129 -8.02 6.40 5.89
N LEU A 130 -7.82 6.79 7.15
CA LEU A 130 -7.83 5.88 8.29
C LEU A 130 -9.24 5.77 8.85
N THR A 131 -9.75 4.55 8.85
CA THR A 131 -10.95 4.18 9.60
C THR A 131 -10.56 3.39 10.84
N TYR A 132 -10.64 4.05 11.99
CA TYR A 132 -10.67 3.41 13.30
C TYR A 132 -12.10 3.48 13.81
N ALA A 133 -12.90 2.45 13.59
CA ALA A 133 -14.30 2.47 14.01
C ALA A 133 -14.57 1.53 15.18
N CYS A 134 -15.19 2.05 16.24
CA CYS A 134 -15.97 1.28 17.22
C CYS A 134 -17.40 0.97 16.71
N GLY A 135 -17.64 1.12 15.40
CA GLY A 135 -18.94 0.97 14.72
C GLY A 135 -18.75 0.60 13.24
N LYS A 136 -19.80 0.66 12.41
CA LYS A 136 -19.68 0.33 10.97
C LYS A 136 -18.94 1.44 10.22
N ALA A 137 -17.64 1.26 9.99
CA ALA A 137 -16.90 2.00 8.96
C ALA A 137 -17.44 1.60 7.58
N SER A 138 -17.75 2.57 6.71
CA SER A 138 -18.20 2.33 5.34
C SER A 138 -17.06 2.10 4.34
N SER A 139 -15.81 2.40 4.73
CA SER A 139 -14.62 2.16 3.91
C SER A 139 -13.52 1.53 4.76
N PRO A 140 -13.21 0.23 4.60
CA PRO A 140 -12.13 -0.42 5.34
C PRO A 140 -10.74 0.07 4.90
N ASN A 141 -9.79 0.19 5.83
CA ASN A 141 -8.38 0.49 5.54
C ASN A 141 -7.80 -0.48 4.49
N PRO A 142 -6.81 -0.07 3.67
CA PRO A 142 -6.27 -0.95 2.65
C PRO A 142 -5.58 -2.15 3.26
N THR A 143 -5.75 -3.33 2.65
CA THR A 143 -5.24 -4.58 3.21
C THR A 143 -4.54 -5.48 2.21
N ILE A 144 -3.54 -6.17 2.73
CA ILE A 144 -2.92 -7.33 2.10
C ILE A 144 -3.31 -8.55 2.93
N LYS A 145 -3.73 -9.62 2.27
CA LYS A 145 -4.11 -10.89 2.89
C LYS A 145 -3.28 -12.01 2.29
N ASN A 146 -2.76 -12.90 3.12
CA ASN A 146 -2.08 -14.11 2.69
C ASN A 146 -2.93 -15.29 3.15
N THR A 147 -3.32 -16.18 2.22
CA THR A 147 -4.29 -17.27 2.44
C THR A 147 -3.76 -18.67 2.20
#